data_AF-A0A7V9K6T6-F1
#
_entry.id   AF-A0A7V9K6T6-F1
#
_cell.length_a   1.000
_cell.length_b   1.000
_cell.length_c   1.000
_cell.angle_alpha   90.00
_cell.angle_beta   90.00
_cell.angle_gamma   90.00
#
_symmetry.space_group_name_H-M   'P 1'
#
loop_
_entity.id
_entity.type
_entity.pdbx_description
1 polymer ?
#
loop_
_entity_poly.entity_id
_entity_poly.type
_entity_poly.pdbx_seq_one_letter_code
_entity_poly.pdbx_strand_id
1 'polypeptide(L)'
;TGQVSIRKYVCVDDIGNVINPLIVEGQVHGGLAQGIAQALFEEAVYDESGTLVTGSFVDYLVPSAADLPSFVTDRTETPATTNPLGVKGVGEAGTIASTPAVVNAVIDAVRHLGVGDITMPLSPHRVWQSIQGQAISESPREQVVSGEQLADPQPGSGQIPTGGAEQNGDAR
;
A
#
# COMPACT_ATOMS: atom_id res chain seq x y z
N THR A 1 16.91 -16.03 17.48
CA THR A 1 15.46 -16.27 17.30
C THR A 1 14.88 -15.54 16.09
N GLY A 2 15.50 -14.46 15.58
CA GLY A 2 14.95 -13.69 14.44
C GLY A 2 13.79 -12.77 14.79
N GLN A 3 13.32 -12.79 16.04
CA GLN A 3 12.23 -11.94 16.50
C GLN A 3 12.63 -10.46 16.50
N VAL A 4 11.78 -9.63 15.91
CA VAL A 4 11.91 -8.18 15.87
C VAL A 4 11.08 -7.56 16.99
N SER A 5 11.63 -6.55 17.66
CA SER A 5 10.92 -5.76 18.68
C SER A 5 11.18 -4.27 18.44
N ILE A 6 10.11 -3.50 18.27
CA ILE A 6 10.19 -2.06 18.05
C ILE A 6 10.39 -1.37 19.39
N ARG A 7 11.55 -0.72 19.58
CA ARG A 7 11.87 -0.01 20.82
C ARG A 7 11.24 1.37 20.92
N LYS A 8 11.14 2.07 19.80
CA LYS A 8 10.62 3.43 19.69
C LYS A 8 10.17 3.66 18.25
N TYR A 9 9.04 4.34 18.10
CA TYR A 9 8.53 4.78 16.81
C TYR A 9 8.22 6.27 16.89
N VAL A 10 8.77 7.06 15.96
CA VAL A 10 8.53 8.50 15.86
C VAL A 10 7.95 8.79 14.49
N CYS A 11 6.87 9.57 14.46
CA CYS A 11 6.18 9.97 13.23
C CYS A 11 5.97 11.48 13.25
N VAL A 12 6.25 12.13 12.11
CA VAL A 12 6.03 13.57 11.92
C VAL A 12 5.31 13.76 10.61
N ASP A 13 4.08 14.29 10.65
CA ASP A 13 3.24 14.50 9.48
C ASP A 13 3.00 15.99 9.22
N ASP A 14 2.89 16.38 7.94
CA ASP A 14 2.42 17.71 7.53
C ASP A 14 1.09 17.58 6.79
N ILE A 15 0.00 17.83 7.50
CA ILE A 15 -1.38 17.66 6.98
C ILE A 15 -2.08 19.01 6.72
N GLY A 16 -1.30 20.10 6.66
CA GLY A 16 -1.84 21.45 6.59
C GLY A 16 -2.72 21.76 7.79
N ASN A 17 -3.77 22.56 7.58
CA ASN A 17 -4.66 22.99 8.66
C ASN A 17 -5.41 21.78 9.25
N VAL A 18 -5.39 21.68 10.58
CA VAL A 18 -6.05 20.57 11.28
C VAL A 18 -7.44 20.97 11.77
N ILE A 19 -8.46 20.27 11.27
CA ILE A 19 -9.85 20.49 11.69
C ILE A 19 -10.08 19.92 13.10
N ASN A 20 -9.72 18.65 13.32
CA ASN A 20 -9.89 17.98 14.61
C ASN A 20 -8.61 17.22 14.98
N PRO A 21 -7.81 17.73 15.93
CA PRO A 21 -6.56 17.08 16.35
C PRO A 21 -6.73 15.65 16.88
N LEU A 22 -7.81 15.36 17.60
CA LEU A 22 -8.05 14.03 18.18
C LEU A 22 -8.32 12.98 17.10
N ILE A 23 -9.08 13.34 16.06
CA ILE A 23 -9.34 12.43 14.94
C ILE A 23 -8.06 12.19 14.15
N VAL A 24 -7.28 13.24 13.92
CA VAL A 24 -5.97 13.14 13.25
C VAL A 24 -5.05 12.19 14.01
N GLU A 25 -4.92 12.37 15.32
CA GLU A 25 -4.08 11.51 16.16
C GLU A 25 -4.51 10.04 16.07
N GLY A 26 -5.83 9.78 16.12
CA GLY A 26 -6.37 8.43 15.92
C GLY A 26 -6.04 7.83 14.55
N GLN A 27 -6.10 8.63 13.47
CA GLN A 27 -5.72 8.19 12.12
C GLN A 27 -4.22 7.87 12.03
N VAL A 28 -3.37 8.72 12.60
CA VAL A 28 -1.92 8.47 12.64
C VAL A 28 -1.64 7.16 13.37
N HIS A 29 -2.22 6.96 14.57
CA HIS A 29 -2.02 5.73 15.33
C HIS A 29 -2.50 4.48 14.58
N GLY A 30 -3.67 4.56 13.94
CA GLY A 30 -4.21 3.47 13.14
C GLY A 30 -3.31 3.12 11.95
N GLY A 31 -2.84 4.14 11.22
CA GLY A 31 -1.97 3.93 10.07
C GLY A 31 -0.58 3.39 10.44
N LEU A 32 -0.01 3.88 11.56
CA LEU A 32 1.24 3.33 12.09
C LEU A 32 1.11 1.85 12.45
N ALA A 33 0.03 1.49 13.17
CA ALA A 33 -0.26 0.10 13.54
C ALA A 33 -0.43 -0.79 12.30
N GLN A 34 -1.16 -0.32 11.28
CA GLN A 34 -1.33 -1.05 10.01
C GLN A 34 -0.02 -1.24 9.26
N GLY A 35 0.84 -0.21 9.18
CA GLY A 35 2.12 -0.37 8.51
C GLY A 35 3.08 -1.32 9.25
N ILE A 36 3.05 -1.32 10.59
CA ILE A 36 3.78 -2.31 11.40
C ILE A 36 3.22 -3.72 11.17
N ALA A 37 1.88 -3.85 11.10
CA ALA A 37 1.21 -5.12 10.80
C ALA A 37 1.67 -5.68 9.45
N GLN A 38 1.60 -4.87 8.39
CA GLN A 38 2.03 -5.24 7.05
C GLN A 38 3.51 -5.60 6.99
N ALA A 39 4.37 -4.88 7.71
CA ALA A 39 5.81 -5.13 7.69
C ALA A 39 6.19 -6.44 8.40
N LEU A 40 5.55 -6.78 9.53
CA LEU A 40 6.04 -7.83 10.43
C LEU A 40 5.14 -9.07 10.53
N PHE A 41 3.84 -8.95 10.20
CA PHE A 41 2.84 -9.94 10.56
C PHE A 41 2.01 -10.42 9.37
N GLU A 42 1.47 -9.51 8.57
CA GLU A 42 0.41 -9.81 7.62
C GLU A 42 0.94 -10.47 6.32
N GLU A 43 0.29 -11.55 5.90
CA GLU A 43 0.54 -12.20 4.62
C GLU A 43 -0.71 -12.93 4.10
N ALA A 44 -1.10 -12.63 2.87
CA ALA A 44 -2.08 -13.42 2.13
C ALA A 44 -1.36 -14.54 1.36
N VAL A 45 -1.54 -15.79 1.78
CA VAL A 45 -0.89 -16.96 1.18
C VAL A 45 -1.93 -17.79 0.44
N TYR A 46 -1.63 -18.09 -0.81
CA TYR A 46 -2.42 -18.98 -1.66
C TYR A 46 -1.67 -20.29 -1.87
N ASP A 47 -2.39 -21.41 -1.84
CA ASP A 47 -1.82 -22.71 -2.24
C ASP A 47 -1.73 -22.87 -3.76
N GLU A 48 -1.16 -23.98 -4.23
CA GLU A 48 -1.02 -24.28 -5.66
C GLU A 48 -2.35 -24.36 -6.43
N SER A 49 -3.46 -24.55 -5.71
CA SER A 49 -4.82 -24.57 -6.28
C SER A 49 -5.49 -23.20 -6.27
N GLY A 50 -4.82 -22.16 -5.79
CA GLY A 50 -5.36 -20.81 -5.66
C GLY A 50 -6.29 -20.62 -4.45
N THR A 51 -6.25 -21.51 -3.46
CA THR A 51 -7.02 -21.38 -2.22
C THR A 51 -6.30 -20.45 -1.26
N LEU A 52 -6.98 -19.44 -0.71
CA LEU A 52 -6.43 -18.60 0.37
C LEU A 52 -6.32 -19.42 1.67
N VAL A 53 -5.09 -19.78 2.05
CA VAL A 53 -4.83 -20.58 3.26
C VAL A 53 -4.67 -19.72 4.51
N THR A 54 -4.42 -18.41 4.36
CA THR A 54 -4.43 -17.44 5.47
C THR A 54 -5.77 -16.70 5.56
N GLY A 55 -6.89 -17.43 5.43
CA GLY A 55 -8.24 -16.86 5.44
C GLY A 55 -8.84 -16.58 6.83
N SER A 56 -8.08 -16.82 7.91
CA SER A 56 -8.54 -16.71 9.30
C SER A 56 -7.53 -15.94 10.15
N PHE A 57 -7.94 -15.35 11.29
CA PHE A 57 -7.01 -14.69 12.23
C PHE A 57 -6.09 -15.64 13.00
N VAL A 58 -6.21 -16.96 12.80
CA VAL A 58 -5.22 -17.91 13.29
C VAL A 58 -3.95 -17.82 12.44
N ASP A 59 -4.11 -17.58 11.15
CA ASP A 59 -3.05 -17.67 10.14
C ASP A 59 -2.67 -16.30 9.57
N TYR A 60 -3.64 -15.39 9.44
CA TYR A 60 -3.43 -13.98 9.11
C TYR A 60 -3.24 -13.19 10.41
N LEU A 61 -1.98 -12.98 10.77
CA LEU A 61 -1.62 -12.35 12.04
C LEU A 61 -1.87 -10.84 11.99
N VAL A 62 -2.63 -10.34 12.95
CA VAL A 62 -2.83 -8.91 13.20
C VAL A 62 -2.22 -8.59 14.57
N PRO A 63 -1.39 -7.54 14.70
CA PRO A 63 -0.76 -7.21 15.97
C PRO A 63 -1.79 -6.82 17.02
N SER A 64 -1.59 -7.31 18.24
CA SER A 64 -2.34 -6.88 19.42
C SER A 64 -1.75 -5.59 20.00
N ALA A 65 -2.45 -5.00 20.98
CA ALA A 65 -1.93 -3.84 21.71
C ALA A 65 -0.60 -4.09 22.43
N ALA A 66 -0.29 -5.35 22.78
CA ALA A 66 0.98 -5.71 23.44
C ALA A 66 2.15 -5.82 22.44
N ASP A 67 1.86 -5.96 21.14
CA ASP A 67 2.86 -6.10 20.08
C ASP A 67 3.34 -4.74 19.56
N LEU A 68 2.62 -3.65 19.88
CA LEU A 68 2.89 -2.31 19.39
C LEU A 68 3.52 -1.43 20.49
N PRO A 69 4.50 -0.58 20.15
CA PRO A 69 5.01 0.41 21.08
C PRO A 69 4.01 1.56 21.25
N SER A 70 4.20 2.38 22.29
CA SER A 70 3.63 3.73 22.28
C SER A 70 4.30 4.57 21.18
N PHE A 71 3.49 5.31 20.44
CA PHE A 71 3.95 6.17 19.35
C PHE A 71 4.30 7.56 19.87
N VAL A 72 5.39 8.13 19.34
CA VAL A 72 5.69 9.56 19.49
C VAL A 72 5.28 10.24 18.19
N THR A 73 4.25 11.08 18.25
CA THR A 73 3.73 11.81 17.10
C THR A 73 4.04 13.30 17.25
N ASP A 74 4.37 13.94 16.13
CA ASP A 74 4.49 15.39 16.02
C ASP A 74 3.99 15.83 14.64
N ARG A 75 3.89 17.14 14.40
CA ARG A 75 3.43 17.65 13.10
C ARG A 75 4.05 18.98 12.73
N THR A 76 4.15 19.22 11.44
CA THR A 76 4.33 20.58 10.89
C THR A 76 3.07 21.03 10.17
N GLU A 77 2.94 22.33 9.92
CA GLU A 77 1.76 22.90 9.27
C GLU A 77 2.19 23.71 8.06
N THR A 78 1.95 23.15 6.87
CA THR A 78 2.08 23.87 5.60
C THR A 78 0.71 23.88 4.91
N PRO A 79 -0.06 24.98 4.98
CA PRO A 79 -1.43 25.02 4.44
C PRO A 79 -1.48 24.74 2.93
N ALA A 80 -2.50 24.01 2.49
CA ALA A 80 -2.73 23.78 1.06
C ALA A 80 -3.26 25.05 0.36
N THR A 81 -2.73 25.38 -0.82
CA THR A 81 -3.19 26.52 -1.63
C THR A 81 -4.39 26.18 -2.53
N THR A 82 -4.73 24.89 -2.64
CA THR A 82 -5.73 24.37 -3.58
C THR A 82 -7.14 24.32 -3.01
N ASN A 83 -7.32 24.50 -1.70
CA ASN A 83 -8.63 24.53 -1.06
C ASN A 83 -8.73 25.67 -0.03
N PRO A 84 -9.92 26.28 0.13
CA PRO A 84 -10.10 27.44 1.02
C PRO A 84 -9.79 27.16 2.49
N LEU A 85 -9.85 25.90 2.91
CA LEU A 85 -9.62 25.50 4.31
C LEU A 85 -8.14 25.25 4.61
N GLY A 86 -7.26 25.20 3.60
CA GLY A 86 -5.84 24.92 3.76
C GLY A 86 -5.51 23.49 4.22
N VAL A 87 -6.45 22.55 4.10
CA VAL A 87 -6.33 21.19 4.66
C VAL A 87 -5.68 20.22 3.67
N LYS A 88 -5.05 19.15 4.18
CA LYS A 88 -4.59 17.99 3.39
C LYS A 88 -5.18 16.70 3.98
N GLY A 89 -5.11 15.61 3.22
CA GLY A 89 -5.50 14.28 3.70
C GLY A 89 -4.49 13.70 4.68
N VAL A 90 -4.97 12.95 5.68
CA VAL A 90 -4.13 12.26 6.69
C VAL A 90 -4.34 10.74 6.70
N GLY A 91 -5.47 10.25 6.19
CA GLY A 91 -5.94 8.88 6.45
C GLY A 91 -4.95 7.77 6.04
N GLU A 92 -4.19 7.96 4.97
CA GLU A 92 -3.23 6.97 4.49
C GLU A 92 -1.77 7.30 4.83
N ALA A 93 -1.50 8.50 5.36
CA ALA A 93 -0.14 9.02 5.56
C ALA A 93 0.68 8.10 6.48
N GLY A 94 0.08 7.65 7.58
CA GLY A 94 0.71 6.74 8.54
C GLY A 94 1.05 5.39 7.92
N THR A 95 0.13 4.78 7.16
CA THR A 95 0.32 3.43 6.59
C THR A 95 1.37 3.42 5.49
N ILE A 96 1.38 4.45 4.62
CA ILE A 96 2.33 4.54 3.49
C ILE A 96 3.78 4.61 3.98
N ALA A 97 4.06 5.43 5.00
CA ALA A 97 5.41 5.63 5.50
C ALA A 97 5.82 4.55 6.52
N SER A 98 4.87 3.95 7.23
CA SER A 98 5.18 3.04 8.35
C SER A 98 5.81 1.73 7.90
N THR A 99 5.23 1.06 6.91
CA THR A 99 5.76 -0.20 6.38
C THR A 99 7.24 -0.11 5.97
N PRO A 100 7.65 0.82 5.09
CA PRO A 100 9.06 0.92 4.70
C PRO A 100 9.95 1.40 5.85
N ALA A 101 9.46 2.22 6.78
CA ALA A 101 10.26 2.63 7.95
C ALA A 101 10.64 1.42 8.82
N VAL A 102 9.69 0.51 9.06
CA VAL A 102 9.93 -0.72 9.83
C VAL A 102 10.86 -1.66 9.09
N VAL A 103 10.62 -1.91 7.80
CA VAL A 103 11.47 -2.78 6.96
C VAL A 103 12.91 -2.27 6.96
N ASN A 104 13.11 -0.98 6.68
CA ASN A 104 14.43 -0.36 6.65
C ASN A 104 15.13 -0.44 8.01
N ALA A 105 14.41 -0.26 9.12
CA ALA A 105 14.98 -0.39 10.45
C ALA A 105 15.48 -1.82 10.74
N VAL A 106 14.74 -2.85 10.30
CA VAL A 106 15.15 -4.24 10.47
C VAL A 106 16.35 -4.57 9.57
N ILE A 107 16.32 -4.18 8.30
CA ILE A 107 17.45 -4.38 7.36
C ILE A 107 18.70 -3.67 7.91
N ASP A 108 18.59 -2.42 8.37
CA ASP A 108 19.71 -1.68 8.96
C ASP A 108 20.30 -2.40 10.17
N ALA A 109 19.45 -3.00 11.02
CA ALA A 109 19.90 -3.76 12.19
C ALA A 109 20.73 -5.00 11.82
N VAL A 110 20.44 -5.65 10.70
CA VAL A 110 21.12 -6.90 10.28
C VAL A 110 22.13 -6.71 9.16
N ARG A 111 22.24 -5.50 8.56
CA ARG A 111 23.12 -5.23 7.40
C ARG A 111 24.57 -5.64 7.60
N HIS A 112 25.08 -5.49 8.84
CA HIS A 112 26.46 -5.81 9.19
C HIS A 112 26.77 -7.31 9.13
N LEU A 113 25.74 -8.15 9.01
CA LEU A 113 25.83 -9.59 8.79
C LEU A 113 25.77 -9.97 7.31
N GLY A 114 25.76 -8.99 6.39
CA GLY A 114 25.71 -9.21 4.94
C GLY A 114 24.30 -9.35 4.37
N VAL A 115 23.25 -9.07 5.15
CA VAL A 115 21.85 -9.09 4.70
C VAL A 115 21.51 -7.75 4.02
N GLY A 116 21.22 -7.80 2.72
CA GLY A 116 20.83 -6.61 1.95
C GLY A 116 19.32 -6.43 1.76
N ASP A 117 18.55 -7.51 1.89
CA ASP A 117 17.10 -7.51 1.68
C ASP A 117 16.42 -8.69 2.40
N ILE A 118 15.14 -8.53 2.73
CA ILE A 118 14.28 -9.57 3.34
C ILE A 118 12.86 -9.41 2.79
N THR A 119 12.33 -10.44 2.14
CA THR A 119 10.96 -10.45 1.62
C THR A 119 9.93 -10.33 2.74
N MET A 120 9.07 -9.31 2.67
CA MET A 120 7.98 -9.08 3.62
C MET A 120 6.94 -10.22 3.62
N PRO A 121 6.29 -10.49 4.78
CA PRO A 121 6.56 -9.87 6.08
C PRO A 121 7.88 -10.36 6.69
N LEU A 122 8.49 -9.51 7.54
CA LEU A 122 9.74 -9.82 8.26
C LEU A 122 9.45 -10.68 9.48
N SER A 123 8.82 -11.84 9.24
CA SER A 123 8.50 -12.80 10.29
C SER A 123 9.80 -13.32 10.95
N PRO A 124 9.74 -13.78 12.21
CA PRO A 124 10.93 -14.25 12.92
C PRO A 124 11.70 -15.34 12.15
N HIS A 125 10.98 -16.20 11.44
CA HIS A 125 11.57 -17.25 10.61
C HIS A 125 12.36 -16.66 9.44
N ARG A 126 11.78 -15.73 8.68
CA ARG A 126 12.47 -15.11 7.52
C ARG A 126 13.68 -14.31 7.93
N VAL A 127 13.55 -13.50 8.99
CA VAL A 127 14.67 -12.73 9.54
C VAL A 127 15.79 -13.66 10.01
N TRP A 128 15.45 -14.75 10.71
CA TRP A 128 16.45 -15.72 11.16
C TRP A 128 17.17 -16.39 9.97
N GLN A 129 16.44 -16.83 8.95
CA GLN A 129 17.04 -17.45 7.76
C GLN A 129 17.98 -16.50 7.02
N SER A 130 17.56 -15.24 6.82
CA SER A 130 18.41 -14.22 6.20
C SER A 130 19.72 -14.03 6.99
N ILE A 131 19.64 -13.99 8.32
CA ILE A 131 20.83 -13.90 9.19
C ILE A 131 21.74 -15.13 9.06
N GLN A 132 21.19 -16.33 8.81
CA GLN A 132 21.98 -17.55 8.60
C GLN A 132 22.58 -17.67 7.19
N GLY A 133 22.34 -16.69 6.30
CA GLY A 133 22.78 -16.74 4.91
C GLY A 133 21.98 -17.72 4.04
N GLN A 134 20.79 -18.11 4.48
CA GLN A 134 19.86 -18.93 3.70
C GLN A 134 18.83 -18.01 3.05
N ALA A 135 18.97 -17.73 1.75
CA ALA A 135 17.94 -17.03 1.00
C ALA A 135 16.72 -17.97 0.84
N ILE A 136 15.53 -17.47 1.15
CA ILE A 136 14.29 -18.19 0.88
C ILE A 136 14.05 -18.14 -0.63
N SER A 137 13.97 -19.31 -1.27
CA SER A 137 13.45 -19.44 -2.63
C SER A 137 12.05 -18.85 -2.67
N GLU A 138 11.83 -17.81 -3.47
CA GLU A 138 10.49 -17.27 -3.70
C GLU A 138 9.55 -18.38 -4.18
N SER A 139 8.32 -18.42 -3.66
CA SER A 139 7.23 -19.17 -4.28
C SER A 139 6.85 -18.48 -5.59
N PRO A 140 6.43 -19.21 -6.65
CA PRO A 140 6.21 -18.62 -7.98
C PRO A 140 5.24 -17.44 -7.89
N ARG A 141 5.76 -16.23 -8.13
CA ARG A 141 4.95 -15.02 -8.16
C ARG A 141 3.86 -15.16 -9.21
N GLU A 142 2.67 -14.71 -8.83
CA GLU A 142 1.50 -14.48 -9.66
C GLU A 142 1.92 -13.92 -11.03
N GLN A 143 1.71 -14.70 -12.09
CA GLN A 143 1.75 -14.16 -13.43
C GLN A 143 0.61 -13.14 -13.51
N VAL A 144 0.96 -11.86 -13.47
CA VAL A 144 0.05 -10.78 -13.87
C VAL A 144 -0.46 -11.18 -15.25
N VAL A 145 -1.71 -11.62 -15.32
CA VAL A 145 -2.39 -11.84 -16.59
C VAL A 145 -2.40 -10.46 -17.24
N SER A 146 -1.52 -10.27 -18.23
CA SER A 146 -1.52 -9.09 -19.06
C SER A 146 -2.93 -8.95 -19.61
N GLY A 147 -3.66 -7.94 -19.13
CA GLY A 147 -5.03 -7.71 -19.53
C GLY A 147 -5.12 -7.75 -21.05
N GLU A 148 -6.10 -8.50 -21.55
CA GLU A 148 -6.51 -8.38 -22.94
C GLU A 148 -6.69 -6.89 -23.23
N GLN A 149 -5.86 -6.39 -24.15
CA GLN A 149 -5.94 -5.05 -24.68
C GLN A 149 -7.35 -4.86 -25.25
N LEU A 150 -8.25 -4.25 -24.47
CA LEU A 150 -9.52 -3.76 -24.99
C LEU A 150 -9.17 -2.73 -26.08
N ALA A 151 -9.35 -3.14 -27.33
CA ALA A 151 -9.08 -2.32 -28.49
C ALA A 151 -9.95 -1.05 -28.43
N ASP A 152 -9.28 0.09 -28.58
CA ASP A 152 -9.91 1.40 -28.70
C ASP A 152 -10.87 1.39 -29.90
N PRO A 153 -12.14 1.85 -29.77
CA PRO A 153 -13.07 1.85 -30.89
C PRO A 153 -12.57 2.84 -31.95
N GLN A 154 -12.25 2.30 -33.13
CA GLN A 154 -11.82 3.10 -34.28
C GLN A 154 -12.90 4.15 -34.62
N PRO A 155 -12.55 5.43 -34.86
CA PRO A 155 -13.51 6.42 -35.29
C PRO A 155 -13.98 6.05 -36.71
N GLY A 156 -15.21 5.53 -36.80
CA GLY A 156 -15.86 5.24 -38.06
C GLY A 156 -16.00 6.52 -38.89
N SER A 157 -15.48 6.49 -40.11
CA SER A 157 -15.68 7.51 -41.13
C SER A 157 -17.15 7.53 -41.56
N GLY A 158 -18.00 8.20 -40.78
CA GLY A 158 -19.37 8.52 -41.15
C GLY A 158 -19.35 9.59 -42.25
N GLN A 159 -19.46 9.16 -43.50
CA GLN A 159 -19.85 10.04 -44.59
C GLN A 159 -21.22 10.65 -44.25
N ILE A 160 -21.26 11.98 -44.15
CA ILE A 160 -22.50 12.75 -44.09
C ILE A 160 -23.09 12.72 -45.51
N PRO A 161 -24.25 12.10 -45.76
CA PRO A 161 -24.88 12.22 -47.06
C PRO A 161 -25.40 13.66 -47.23
N THR A 162 -24.78 14.40 -48.14
CA THR A 162 -25.24 15.71 -48.60
C THR A 162 -26.54 15.52 -49.39
N GLY A 163 -27.68 15.75 -48.74
CA GLY A 163 -28.98 15.83 -49.40
C GLY A 163 -29.04 17.05 -50.31
N GLY A 164 -28.85 16.84 -51.61
CA GLY A 164 -29.17 17.82 -52.65
C GLY A 164 -30.67 17.96 -52.78
N ALA A 165 -31.17 19.18 -52.64
CA ALA A 165 -32.50 19.55 -53.05
C ALA A 165 -32.53 19.69 -54.57
N GLU A 166 -33.45 19.01 -55.26
CA GLU A 166 -34.04 19.57 -56.48
C GLU A 166 -35.41 18.94 -56.79
N GLN A 167 -36.30 19.86 -57.14
CA GLN A 167 -37.72 19.68 -57.37
C GLN A 167 -37.95 19.19 -58.81
N ASN A 168 -38.97 18.37 -59.05
CA ASN A 168 -40.03 18.78 -59.96
C ASN A 168 -41.21 17.83 -59.92
N GLY A 169 -42.38 18.42 -59.70
CA GLY A 169 -43.65 17.75 -59.87
C GLY A 169 -44.08 17.77 -61.33
N ASP A 170 -44.82 16.72 -61.65
CA ASP A 170 -45.93 16.68 -62.60
C ASP A 170 -45.59 16.53 -64.08
N ALA A 171 -46.52 15.89 -64.80
CA ALA A 171 -46.52 15.70 -66.25
C ALA A 171 -45.49 14.70 -66.83
N ARG A 172 -46.07 13.53 -67.15
CA ARG A 172 -45.98 12.72 -68.38
C ARG A 172 -44.61 12.41 -68.98
#